data_AF-A0A7J7LVG5-F1
#
_entry.id   AF-A0A7J7LVG5-F1
#
_cell.length_a   1.000
_cell.length_b   1.000
_cell.length_c   1.000
_cell.angle_alpha   90.00
_cell.angle_beta   90.00
_cell.angle_gamma   90.00
#
_symmetry.space_group_name_H-M   'P 1'
#
loop_
_entity.id
_entity.type
_entity.pdbx_description
1 polymer ?
#
loop_
_entity_poly.entity_id
_entity_poly.type
_entity_poly.pdbx_seq_one_letter_code
_entity_poly.pdbx_strand_id
1 'polypeptide(L)' 'MARCTWLFPAGIILHSYQESVEMVPDFAKLGAYFSLFGYLMSMKPQKAKKMLKSVPTERILLESDSPDVLPRSNLDALL' A
#
# COMPACT_ATOMS: atom_id res chain seq x y z
N MET A 1 9.76 15.50 -27.94
CA MET A 1 9.85 14.18 -27.27
C MET A 1 8.57 13.96 -26.49
N ALA A 2 7.70 13.06 -26.95
CA ALA A 2 6.56 12.63 -26.16
C ALA A 2 7.11 11.87 -24.95
N ARG A 3 6.96 12.43 -23.74
CA ARG A 3 7.20 11.65 -22.53
C ARG A 3 6.14 10.56 -22.57
N CYS A 4 6.53 9.29 -22.72
CA CYS A 4 5.65 8.19 -22.37
C CYS A 4 5.29 8.41 -20.90
N THR A 5 4.10 8.94 -20.64
CA THR A 5 3.61 9.19 -19.29
C THR A 5 3.21 7.83 -18.73
N TRP A 6 4.21 7.04 -18.36
CA TRP A 6 4.01 5.82 -17.59
C TRP A 6 3.23 6.19 -16.33
N LEU A 7 2.29 5.32 -15.92
CA LEU A 7 1.44 5.53 -14.75
C LEU A 7 2.23 5.86 -13.47
N PHE A 8 3.52 5.51 -13.45
CA PHE A 8 4.47 5.77 -12.39
C PHE A 8 5.66 6.57 -12.92
N PRO A 9 5.68 7.91 -12.79
CA PRO A 9 6.69 8.77 -13.41
C PRO A 9 8.14 8.48 -13.00
N ALA A 10 8.35 8.00 -11.77
CA ALA A 10 9.66 7.61 -11.27
C ALA A 10 9.96 6.11 -11.45
N GLY A 11 8.96 5.29 -11.83
CA GLY A 11 9.12 3.85 -11.99
C GLY A 11 9.36 3.06 -10.70
N ILE A 12 9.12 3.66 -9.52
CA ILE A 12 9.36 3.01 -8.21
C ILE A 12 8.03 2.57 -7.60
N ILE A 13 7.88 1.27 -7.40
CA ILE A 13 6.74 0.67 -6.69
C ILE A 13 7.31 -0.20 -5.57
N LEU A 14 6.88 0.09 -4.34
CA LEU A 14 7.18 -0.73 -3.17
C LEU A 14 6.07 -1.76 -3.01
N HIS A 15 6.33 -2.97 -3.48
CA HIS A 15 5.43 -4.12 -3.33
C HIS A 15 5.31 -4.54 -1.85
N SER A 16 4.11 -4.97 -1.45
CA SER A 16 3.75 -5.45 -0.12
C SER A 16 4.31 -4.59 1.01
N TYR A 17 4.10 -3.27 0.92
CA TYR A 17 4.68 -2.33 1.87
C TYR A 17 4.04 -2.45 3.24
N GLN A 18 4.82 -2.98 4.19
CA GLN A 18 4.45 -3.16 5.60
C GLN A 18 5.52 -2.64 6.57
N GLU A 19 6.51 -1.92 6.03
CA GLU A 19 7.68 -1.44 6.75
C GLU A 19 7.37 -0.23 7.65
N SER A 20 8.41 0.30 8.29
CA SER A 20 8.33 1.48 9.15
C SER A 20 7.72 2.69 8.42
N VAL A 21 6.64 3.24 9.00
CA VAL A 21 5.96 4.45 8.51
C VAL A 21 6.87 5.67 8.46
N GLU A 22 7.95 5.64 9.24
CA GLU A 22 8.97 6.67 9.30
C GLU A 22 9.79 6.75 7.99
N MET A 23 9.83 5.70 7.17
CA MET A 23 10.51 5.69 5.86
C MET A 23 9.65 6.25 4.71
N VAL A 24 8.34 6.35 4.90
CA VAL A 24 7.40 6.80 3.86
C VAL A 24 7.78 8.16 3.27
N PRO A 25 8.15 9.20 4.05
CA PRO A 25 8.50 10.50 3.49
C PRO A 25 9.68 10.44 2.52
N ASP A 26 10.70 9.63 2.81
CA ASP A 26 11.90 9.56 1.99
C ASP A 26 11.65 8.79 0.70
N PHE A 27 10.90 7.69 0.75
CA PHE A 27 10.46 6.99 -0.47
C PHE A 27 9.49 7.83 -1.31
N ALA A 28 8.59 8.58 -0.68
CA ALA A 28 7.68 9.49 -1.40
C ALA A 28 8.46 10.59 -2.14
N LYS A 29 9.49 11.19 -1.53
CA LYS A 29 10.38 12.16 -2.19
C LYS A 29 11.05 11.58 -3.44
N LEU A 30 11.40 10.30 -3.42
CA LEU A 30 11.99 9.59 -4.57
C LEU A 30 10.98 9.25 -5.67
N GLY A 31 9.68 9.50 -5.45
CA GLY A 31 8.64 9.19 -6.44
C GLY A 31 8.03 7.80 -6.27
N ALA A 32 8.24 7.13 -5.14
CA ALA A 32 7.68 5.81 -4.89
C ALA A 32 6.16 5.82 -4.73
N TYR A 33 5.56 4.72 -5.19
CA TYR A 33 4.20 4.29 -4.88
C TYR A 33 4.26 3.09 -3.93
N PHE A 34 3.24 2.94 -3.10
CA PHE A 34 3.20 1.95 -2.01
C PHE A 34 2.07 0.98 -2.26
N SER A 35 2.41 -0.27 -2.54
CA SER A 35 1.43 -1.34 -2.73
C SER A 35 1.02 -1.91 -1.37
N LEU A 36 -0.27 -1.86 -1.09
CA LEU A 36 -0.88 -2.26 0.16
C LEU A 36 -1.80 -3.46 -0.08
N PHE A 37 -1.80 -4.41 0.85
CA PHE A 37 -2.39 -5.74 0.66
C PHE A 37 -3.18 -6.21 1.89
N GLY A 38 -3.80 -7.39 1.78
CA GLY A 38 -4.73 -7.94 2.77
C GLY A 38 -4.17 -8.06 4.19
N TYR A 39 -2.85 -8.07 4.37
CA TYR A 39 -2.20 -8.09 5.68
C TYR A 39 -2.62 -6.92 6.58
N LEU A 40 -2.93 -5.74 6.02
CA LEU A 40 -3.43 -4.58 6.78
C LEU A 40 -4.67 -4.92 7.62
N MET A 41 -5.53 -5.80 7.12
CA MET A 41 -6.74 -6.24 7.81
C MET A 41 -6.43 -7.13 9.02
N SER A 42 -5.24 -7.72 9.07
CA SER A 42 -4.79 -8.55 10.18
C SER A 42 -4.21 -7.74 11.34
N MET A 43 -3.78 -6.50 11.07
CA MET A 43 -3.11 -5.62 12.02
C MET A 43 -4.09 -5.04 13.05
N LYS A 44 -3.56 -4.59 14.20
CA LYS A 44 -4.34 -3.78 15.14
C LYS A 44 -4.87 -2.52 14.42
N PRO A 45 -6.14 -2.14 14.59
CA PRO A 45 -6.75 -1.02 13.85
C PRO A 45 -5.98 0.30 13.96
N GLN A 46 -5.36 0.58 15.11
CA GLN A 46 -4.55 1.79 15.32
C GLN A 46 -3.28 1.78 14.46
N LYS A 47 -2.63 0.61 14.33
CA LYS A 47 -1.42 0.45 13.51
C LYS A 47 -1.75 0.55 12.02
N ALA A 48 -2.83 -0.10 11.57
CA ALA A 48 -3.33 0.01 10.20
C ALA A 48 -3.68 1.46 9.84
N LYS A 49 -4.40 2.18 10.71
CA LYS A 49 -4.73 3.60 10.52
C LYS A 49 -3.47 4.48 10.48
N LYS A 50 -2.46 4.21 11.31
CA LYS A 50 -1.18 4.95 11.28
C LYS A 50 -0.49 4.77 9.91
N MET A 51 -0.41 3.54 9.43
CA MET A 51 0.16 3.21 8.12
C MET A 51 -0.59 3.89 6.96
N LEU A 52 -1.91 3.76 6.91
CA LEU A 52 -2.72 4.38 5.84
C LEU A 52 -2.61 5.90 5.83
N LYS A 53 -2.48 6.53 7.01
CA LYS A 53 -2.34 7.99 7.13
C LYS A 53 -0.94 8.51 6.81
N SER A 54 0.09 7.66 6.88
CA SER A 54 1.46 8.09 6.58
C SER A 54 1.73 8.14 5.07
N VAL A 55 1.04 7.32 4.28
CA VAL A 55 1.19 7.27 2.82
C VAL A 55 0.35 8.36 2.15
N PRO A 56 0.92 9.18 1.26
CA PRO A 56 0.13 10.12 0.45
C PRO A 56 -0.93 9.38 -0.37
N THR A 57 -2.18 9.86 -0.34
CA THR A 57 -3.33 9.15 -0.91
C THR A 57 -3.16 8.84 -2.40
N GLU A 58 -2.56 9.74 -3.16
CA GLU A 58 -2.29 9.61 -4.60
C GLU A 58 -1.20 8.59 -4.94
N ARG A 59 -0.56 8.01 -3.92
CA ARG A 59 0.53 7.04 -4.03
C ARG A 59 0.22 5.67 -3.44
N ILE A 60 -1.01 5.48 -2.96
CA ILE A 60 -1.49 4.19 -2.48
C ILE A 60 -1.88 3.34 -3.69
N LEU A 61 -1.34 2.12 -3.74
CA LEU A 61 -1.80 1.06 -4.63
C LEU A 61 -2.42 -0.05 -3.78
N LEU A 62 -3.40 -0.74 -4.35
CA LEU A 62 -4.04 -1.89 -3.72
C LEU A 62 -3.67 -3.15 -4.50
N GLU A 63 -3.20 -4.18 -3.80
CA GLU A 63 -2.89 -5.49 -4.35
C GLU A 63 -3.46 -6.61 -3.46
N SER A 64 -3.59 -7.81 -4.02
CA SER A 64 -4.04 -8.97 -3.26
C SER A 64 -2.89 -9.72 -2.58
N ASP A 65 -1.68 -9.62 -3.13
CA ASP A 65 -0.54 -10.48 -2.75
C ASP A 65 -0.90 -11.98 -2.76
N SER A 66 -1.72 -12.36 -3.75
CA SER A 66 -2.14 -13.75 -3.96
C SER A 66 -0.96 -14.59 -4.45
N PRO A 67 -0.80 -15.84 -3.97
CA PRO A 67 -1.77 -16.63 -3.19
C PRO A 67 -1.63 -16.54 -1.66
N ASP A 68 -0.63 -15.82 -1.15
CA ASP A 68 -0.15 -16.01 0.22
C ASP A 68 -0.97 -15.26 1.28
N VAL A 69 -1.68 -14.20 0.91
CA VAL A 69 -2.35 -13.30 1.87
C VAL A 69 -3.85 -13.21 1.64
N LEU A 70 -4.60 -14.08 2.31
CA LEU A 70 -6.06 -14.01 2.32
C LEU A 70 -6.55 -12.82 3.18
N PRO A 71 -7.42 -11.95 2.66
CA PRO A 71 -8.04 -10.91 3.46
C PRO A 71 -8.90 -11.52 4.56
N ARG A 72 -8.89 -10.93 5.77
CA ARG A 72 -9.83 -11.32 6.83
C ARG A 72 -11.23 -10.87 6.45
N SER A 73 -12.02 -11.77 5.92
CA SER A 73 -13.41 -11.52 5.59
C SER A 73 -14.30 -11.98 6.75
N ASN A 74 -15.13 -11.10 7.29
CA ASN A 74 -16.20 -11.48 8.22
C ASN A 74 -17.42 -11.96 7.43
N LEU A 75 -17.22 -12.94 6.53
CA LEU A 75 -18.31 -13.48 5.67
C LEU A 75 -19.43 -14.08 6.51
N ASP A 76 -19.11 -14.55 7.72
CA ASP A 76 -20.08 -15.04 8.70
C ASP A 76 -21.01 -13.95 9.24
N ALA A 77 -20.70 -12.66 9.06
CA ALA A 77 -21.58 -11.54 9.44
C ALA A 77 -22.50 -11.08 8.29
N LEU A 78 -22.35 -11.66 7.09
CA LEU A 78 -23.20 -11.42 5.93
C LEU A 78 -24.23 -12.55 5.70
N LEU A 79 -24.11 -13.66 6.44
CA LEU A 79 -25.10 -14.75 6.54
C LEU A 79 -26.01 -14.51 7.75
#